data_AF-A0A1B6CUN4-F1
#
_entry.id   AF-A0A1B6CUN4-F1
#
_cell.length_a   1.000
_cell.length_b   1.000
_cell.length_c   1.000
_cell.angle_alpha   90.00
_cell.angle_beta   90.00
_cell.angle_gamma   90.00
#
_symmetry.space_group_name_H-M   'P 1'
#
loop_
_entity.id
_entity.type
_entity.pdbx_description
1 polymer ?
#
loop_
_entity_poly.entity_id
_entity_poly.type
_entity_poly.pdbx_seq_one_letter_code
_entity_poly.pdbx_strand_id
1 'polypeptide(L)'
;QCYPGSNDPRCPRPPPTTRPPTQPPPQCYPGSNDPRCPRPPPTTRPPTQPPPPQCYPGSNDPRCPRPPQSTRPPSTYLPPLTTPAPTRPPVCYPGSIDPRCPKPPPTQPPPQCYPGSNDPRCPKPPPTRPPTQPPPQCYPG
;
A
#
# COMPACT_ATOMS: atom_id res chain seq x y z
N GLN A 1 28.70 45.36 80.88
CA GLN A 1 29.92 44.54 81.00
C GLN A 1 29.52 43.10 80.69
N CYS A 2 29.99 42.52 79.58
CA CYS A 2 29.70 41.13 79.24
C CYS A 2 30.76 40.23 79.88
N TYR A 3 30.35 39.25 80.68
CA TYR A 3 31.23 38.28 81.33
C TYR A 3 30.95 36.86 80.80
N PRO A 4 31.93 35.95 80.84
CA PRO A 4 31.75 34.57 80.36
C PRO A 4 30.59 33.87 81.09
N GLY A 5 29.59 33.40 80.33
CA GLY A 5 28.39 32.74 80.87
C GLY A 5 27.19 33.67 81.13
N SER A 6 27.27 34.96 80.81
CA SER A 6 26.11 35.86 80.86
C SER A 6 25.02 35.44 79.86
N ASN A 7 23.76 35.44 80.30
CA ASN A 7 22.59 35.18 79.46
C ASN A 7 21.98 36.45 78.83
N ASP A 8 22.64 37.62 78.95
CA ASP A 8 22.17 38.86 78.32
C ASP A 8 22.24 38.73 76.78
N PRO A 9 21.12 38.86 76.05
CA PRO A 9 21.07 38.70 74.60
C PRO A 9 21.80 39.79 73.82
N ARG A 10 22.23 40.89 74.47
CA ARG A 10 23.01 41.97 73.84
C ARG A 10 24.52 41.66 73.81
N CYS A 11 24.97 40.57 74.43
CA CYS A 11 26.36 40.15 74.37
C CYS A 11 26.64 39.31 73.10
N PRO A 12 27.72 39.58 72.35
CA PRO A 12 28.06 38.81 71.15
C PRO A 12 28.47 37.39 71.53
N ARG A 13 27.83 36.39 70.92
CA ARG A 13 28.22 34.98 71.09
C ARG A 13 29.46 34.68 70.23
N PRO A 14 30.46 33.95 70.76
CA PRO A 14 31.56 33.48 69.94
C PRO A 14 31.05 32.54 68.84
N PRO A 15 31.66 32.56 67.64
CA PRO A 15 31.25 31.68 66.55
C PRO A 15 31.43 30.22 66.95
N PRO A 16 30.51 29.31 66.54
CA PRO A 16 30.68 27.90 66.80
C PRO A 16 31.95 27.40 66.09
N THR A 17 32.93 26.95 66.85
CA THR A 17 34.14 26.30 66.34
C THR A 17 33.82 24.84 65.98
N THR A 18 32.88 24.63 65.06
CA THR A 18 32.67 23.32 64.44
C THR A 18 33.69 23.13 63.34
N ARG A 19 34.90 22.68 63.74
CA ARG A 19 35.86 22.09 62.81
C ARG A 19 35.17 20.87 62.18
N PRO A 20 35.01 20.78 60.85
CA PRO A 20 34.39 19.61 60.25
C PRO A 20 35.22 18.36 60.62
N PRO A 21 34.59 17.23 60.95
CA PRO A 21 35.33 16.01 61.22
C PRO A 21 36.11 15.64 59.96
N THR A 22 37.43 15.67 60.05
CA THR A 22 38.31 15.21 58.97
C THR A 22 38.05 13.71 58.81
N GLN A 23 37.21 13.34 57.85
CA GLN A 23 36.94 11.94 57.59
C GLN A 23 38.23 11.27 57.08
N PRO A 24 38.51 10.03 57.52
CA PRO A 24 39.64 9.27 56.98
C PRO A 24 39.43 9.01 55.48
N PRO A 25 40.52 8.84 54.71
CA PRO A 25 40.44 8.56 53.27
C PRO A 25 39.66 7.26 53.01
N PRO A 26 38.92 7.17 51.89
CA PRO A 26 38.15 5.98 51.55
C PRO A 26 39.06 4.79 51.27
N GLN A 27 38.67 3.60 51.74
CA GLN A 27 39.41 2.36 51.51
C GLN A 27 38.84 1.63 50.29
N CYS A 28 39.52 1.80 49.15
CA CYS A 28 39.09 1.26 47.87
C CYS A 28 39.87 -0.01 47.51
N TYR A 29 39.42 -1.15 48.04
CA TYR A 29 39.89 -2.48 47.67
C TYR A 29 38.86 -3.21 46.79
N PRO A 30 39.25 -4.24 46.02
CA PRO A 30 38.31 -5.04 45.23
C PRO A 30 37.19 -5.63 46.10
N GLY A 31 35.94 -5.22 45.85
CA GLY A 31 34.77 -5.63 46.64
C GLY A 31 34.36 -4.68 47.77
N SER A 32 35.03 -3.53 47.94
CA SER A 32 34.59 -2.48 48.88
C SER A 32 33.21 -1.93 48.49
N ASN A 33 32.34 -1.77 49.49
CA ASN A 33 31.02 -1.15 49.34
C ASN A 33 31.04 0.36 49.64
N ASP A 34 32.22 0.95 49.89
CA ASP A 34 32.34 2.39 50.17
C ASP A 34 31.93 3.22 48.93
N PRO A 35 30.88 4.05 49.02
CA PRO A 35 30.37 4.82 47.87
C PRO A 35 31.31 5.94 47.42
N ARG A 36 32.31 6.29 48.24
CA ARG A 36 33.33 7.30 47.92
C ARG A 36 34.43 6.76 47.00
N CYS A 37 34.44 5.45 46.76
CA CYS A 37 35.38 4.83 45.85
C CYS A 37 34.99 5.03 44.38
N PRO A 38 35.96 5.36 43.50
CA PRO A 38 35.68 5.47 42.08
C PRO A 38 35.26 4.11 41.52
N ARG A 39 34.09 4.04 40.92
CA ARG A 39 33.66 2.84 40.20
C ARG A 39 34.44 2.74 38.90
N PRO A 40 35.00 1.56 38.55
CA PRO A 40 35.58 1.37 37.23
C PRO A 40 34.51 1.68 36.18
N PRO A 41 34.89 2.28 35.04
CA PRO A 41 33.97 2.51 33.95
C PRO A 41 33.31 1.18 33.58
N PRO A 42 32.00 1.16 33.26
CA PRO A 42 31.35 -0.07 32.84
C PRO A 42 32.15 -0.67 31.70
N THR A 43 32.69 -1.87 31.92
CA THR A 43 33.30 -2.72 30.89
C THR A 43 32.20 -3.32 30.02
N THR A 44 31.22 -2.51 29.64
CA THR A 44 30.37 -2.79 28.49
C THR A 44 31.25 -2.72 27.27
N ARG A 45 31.80 -3.87 26.89
CA ARG A 45 32.18 -4.16 25.52
C ARG A 45 31.07 -3.54 24.65
N PRO A 46 31.38 -2.64 23.70
CA PRO A 46 30.34 -2.05 22.85
C PRO A 46 29.50 -3.19 22.30
N PRO A 47 28.15 -3.06 22.26
CA PRO A 47 27.30 -4.14 21.79
C PRO A 47 27.86 -4.58 20.44
N THR A 48 28.34 -5.83 20.39
CA THR A 48 28.92 -6.39 19.18
C THR A 48 27.88 -6.23 18.10
N GLN A 49 28.15 -5.36 17.12
CA GLN A 49 27.20 -5.11 16.05
C GLN A 49 26.85 -6.47 15.44
N PRO A 50 25.57 -6.83 15.32
CA PRO A 50 25.19 -8.08 14.70
C PRO A 50 25.79 -8.09 13.28
N PRO A 51 26.28 -9.25 12.81
CA PRO A 51 26.83 -9.35 11.46
C PRO A 51 25.78 -8.92 10.43
N PRO A 52 26.20 -8.37 9.28
CA PRO A 52 25.29 -7.94 8.22
C PRO A 52 24.41 -9.13 7.78
N PRO A 53 23.14 -8.87 7.41
CA PRO A 53 22.26 -9.94 6.95
C PRO A 53 22.78 -10.54 5.64
N GLN A 54 22.71 -11.87 5.52
CA GLN A 54 23.07 -12.58 4.30
C GLN A 54 21.87 -12.59 3.34
N CYS A 55 21.91 -11.69 2.35
CA CYS A 55 20.83 -11.51 1.39
C CYS A 55 21.15 -12.24 0.08
N TYR A 56 20.75 -13.51 0.00
CA TYR A 56 20.80 -14.33 -1.22
C TYR A 56 19.39 -14.43 -1.86
N PRO A 57 19.28 -14.79 -3.15
CA PRO A 57 17.98 -14.99 -3.81
C PRO A 57 17.12 -16.02 -3.05
N GLY A 58 15.96 -15.59 -2.53
CA GLY A 58 15.06 -16.44 -1.74
C GLY A 58 15.24 -16.37 -0.21
N SER A 59 16.15 -15.53 0.31
CA SER A 59 16.29 -15.31 1.76
C SER A 59 15.01 -14.77 2.37
N ASN A 60 14.58 -15.36 3.50
CA ASN A 60 13.43 -14.92 4.29
C ASN A 60 13.84 -13.92 5.41
N ASP A 61 15.10 -13.51 5.48
CA ASP A 61 15.58 -12.58 6.50
C ASP A 61 14.90 -11.19 6.33
N PRO A 62 14.15 -10.69 7.32
CA PRO A 62 13.43 -9.42 7.22
C PRO A 62 14.35 -8.20 7.17
N ARG A 63 15.64 -8.35 7.53
CA ARG A 63 16.65 -7.29 7.44
C ARG A 63 17.18 -7.10 6.03
N CYS A 64 16.85 -8.02 5.10
CA CYS A 64 17.22 -7.87 3.70
C CYS A 64 16.29 -6.89 2.99
N PRO A 65 16.84 -5.98 2.15
CA PRO A 65 16.03 -5.09 1.34
C PRO A 65 15.17 -5.91 0.40
N ARG A 66 13.85 -5.74 0.47
CA ARG A 66 12.94 -6.36 -0.47
C ARG A 66 13.05 -5.61 -1.80
N PRO A 67 13.24 -6.30 -2.94
CA PRO A 67 13.13 -5.65 -4.23
C PRO A 67 11.74 -4.99 -4.31
N PRO A 68 11.63 -3.79 -4.91
CA PRO A 68 10.35 -3.14 -5.09
C PRO A 68 9.40 -4.14 -5.77
N GLN A 69 8.18 -4.26 -5.26
CA GLN A 69 7.16 -5.11 -5.89
C GLN A 69 6.94 -4.57 -7.30
N SER A 70 7.56 -5.25 -8.27
CA SER A 70 7.34 -4.96 -9.68
C SER A 70 5.90 -5.28 -9.98
N THR A 71 5.06 -4.25 -10.13
CA THR A 71 3.75 -4.37 -10.80
C THR A 71 3.91 -4.68 -12.29
N ARG A 72 5.14 -4.70 -12.80
CA ARG A 72 5.46 -5.12 -14.16
C ARG A 72 5.47 -6.65 -14.23
N PRO A 73 4.70 -7.26 -15.15
CA PRO A 73 4.74 -8.71 -15.35
C PRO A 73 6.18 -9.16 -15.65
N PRO A 74 6.59 -10.36 -15.21
CA PRO A 74 7.93 -10.87 -15.50
C PRO A 74 8.14 -10.90 -17.02
N SER A 75 9.35 -10.50 -17.45
CA SER A 75 9.78 -10.55 -18.86
C SER A 75 10.04 -12.00 -19.28
N THR A 76 9.05 -12.87 -19.13
CA THR A 76 9.10 -14.27 -19.59
C THR A 76 8.59 -14.42 -21.03
N TYR A 77 8.11 -13.34 -21.63
CA TYR A 77 7.92 -13.29 -23.08
C TYR A 77 9.11 -12.56 -23.67
N LEU A 78 9.96 -13.31 -24.38
CA LEU A 78 10.67 -12.73 -25.51
C LEU A 78 9.66 -11.87 -26.29
N PRO A 79 10.02 -10.63 -26.72
CA PRO A 79 9.13 -9.89 -27.60
C PRO A 79 8.78 -10.82 -28.77
N PRO A 80 7.51 -10.90 -29.20
CA PRO A 80 7.16 -11.72 -30.36
C PRO A 80 8.10 -11.30 -31.48
N LEU A 81 8.81 -12.28 -32.05
CA LEU A 81 9.63 -12.08 -33.22
C LEU A 81 8.73 -11.38 -34.23
N THR A 82 8.97 -10.09 -34.49
CA THR A 82 8.10 -9.32 -35.36
C THR A 82 8.36 -9.82 -36.77
N THR A 83 7.60 -10.83 -37.19
CA THR A 83 7.55 -11.26 -38.57
C THR A 83 7.23 -10.01 -39.40
N PRO A 84 8.05 -9.64 -40.38
CA PRO A 84 7.76 -8.52 -41.25
C PRO A 84 6.34 -8.65 -41.79
N ALA A 85 5.55 -7.58 -41.70
CA ALA A 85 4.22 -7.58 -42.30
C ALA A 85 4.36 -7.97 -43.78
N PRO A 86 3.59 -8.96 -44.26
CA PRO A 86 3.69 -9.41 -45.63
C PRO A 86 3.42 -8.23 -46.57
N THR A 87 4.34 -7.99 -47.52
CA THR A 87 4.32 -6.85 -48.44
C THR A 87 3.17 -6.88 -49.45
N ARG A 88 2.37 -7.96 -49.45
CA ARG A 88 1.28 -8.19 -50.41
C ARG A 88 -0.06 -8.35 -49.66
N PRO A 89 -1.16 -7.79 -50.21
CA PRO A 89 -2.49 -7.95 -49.64
C PRO A 89 -2.89 -9.44 -49.59
N PRO A 90 -3.75 -9.84 -48.63
CA PRO A 90 -4.26 -11.20 -48.57
C PRO A 90 -5.12 -11.52 -49.79
N VAL A 91 -5.04 -12.74 -50.29
CA VAL A 91 -5.86 -13.21 -51.42
C VAL A 91 -7.07 -13.93 -50.86
N CYS A 92 -8.23 -13.27 -50.91
CA CYS A 92 -9.47 -13.75 -50.32
C CYS A 92 -10.43 -14.25 -51.40
N TYR A 93 -10.50 -15.56 -51.56
CA TYR A 93 -11.45 -16.26 -52.42
C TYR A 93 -12.32 -17.20 -51.57
N PRO A 94 -13.52 -17.62 -52.05
CA PRO A 94 -14.36 -18.58 -51.35
C PRO A 94 -13.58 -19.87 -51.01
N GLY A 95 -13.45 -20.20 -49.73
CA GLY A 95 -12.66 -21.34 -49.25
C GLY A 95 -11.21 -21.04 -48.87
N SER A 96 -10.75 -19.78 -48.95
CA SER A 96 -9.43 -19.39 -48.45
C SER A 96 -9.30 -19.64 -46.95
N ILE A 97 -8.21 -20.28 -46.54
CA ILE A 97 -7.83 -20.50 -45.14
C ILE A 97 -6.91 -19.40 -44.60
N ASP A 98 -6.65 -18.35 -45.40
CA ASP A 98 -5.81 -17.23 -44.98
C ASP A 98 -6.48 -16.49 -43.81
N PRO A 99 -5.85 -16.44 -42.62
CA PRO A 99 -6.45 -15.82 -41.43
C PRO A 99 -6.57 -14.30 -41.54
N ARG A 100 -5.92 -13.68 -42.53
CA ARG A 100 -5.98 -12.24 -42.79
C ARG A 100 -7.22 -11.85 -43.58
N CYS A 101 -7.97 -12.82 -44.10
CA CYS A 101 -9.21 -12.55 -44.82
C CYS A 101 -10.35 -12.23 -43.84
N PRO A 102 -11.21 -11.24 -44.16
CA PRO A 102 -12.38 -10.94 -43.34
C PRO A 102 -13.33 -12.14 -43.35
N LYS A 103 -13.77 -12.54 -42.16
CA LYS A 103 -14.79 -13.59 -42.04
C LYS A 103 -16.14 -13.01 -42.45
N PRO A 104 -16.95 -13.74 -43.25
CA PRO A 104 -18.32 -13.33 -43.48
C PRO A 104 -19.05 -13.26 -42.12
N PRO A 105 -20.00 -12.34 -41.96
CA PRO A 105 -20.80 -12.27 -40.75
C PRO A 105 -21.48 -13.63 -40.52
N PRO A 106 -21.69 -14.04 -39.26
CA PRO A 106 -22.38 -15.28 -38.96
C PRO A 106 -23.75 -15.27 -39.64
N THR A 107 -24.01 -16.26 -40.49
CA THR A 107 -25.31 -16.43 -41.14
C THR A 107 -26.36 -16.71 -40.07
N GLN A 108 -27.24 -15.76 -39.81
CA GLN A 108 -28.39 -15.99 -38.94
C GLN A 108 -29.52 -16.65 -39.75
N PRO A 109 -30.30 -17.57 -39.14
CA PRO A 109 -31.50 -18.09 -39.77
C PRO A 109 -32.54 -16.97 -40.00
N PRO A 110 -33.41 -17.11 -41.00
CA PRO A 110 -34.46 -16.13 -41.27
C PRO A 110 -35.40 -15.98 -40.06
N PRO A 111 -35.96 -14.78 -39.82
CA PRO A 111 -36.90 -14.56 -38.73
C PRO A 111 -38.20 -15.34 -38.97
N GLN A 112 -38.74 -15.95 -37.92
CA GLN A 112 -39.99 -16.71 -38.00
C GLN A 112 -41.17 -15.78 -37.70
N CYS A 113 -41.76 -15.23 -38.74
CA CYS A 113 -42.87 -14.28 -38.64
C CYS A 113 -44.22 -14.97 -38.85
N TYR A 114 -44.80 -15.46 -37.75
CA TYR A 114 -46.15 -16.00 -37.68
C TYR A 114 -47.04 -15.11 -36.78
N PRO A 115 -48.39 -15.19 -36.89
CA PRO A 115 -49.29 -14.44 -36.01
C PRO A 115 -49.00 -14.74 -34.53
N GLY A 116 -48.60 -13.73 -33.76
CA GLY A 116 -48.19 -13.87 -32.36
C GLY A 116 -46.68 -14.10 -32.12
N SER A 117 -45.84 -14.07 -33.16
CA SER A 117 -44.39 -14.10 -33.00
C SER A 117 -43.87 -12.89 -32.22
N ASN A 118 -42.97 -13.14 -31.26
CA ASN A 118 -42.27 -12.10 -30.51
C ASN A 118 -40.91 -11.75 -31.13
N ASP A 119 -40.59 -12.29 -32.32
CA ASP A 119 -39.34 -11.97 -33.01
C ASP A 119 -39.32 -10.49 -33.44
N PRO A 120 -38.40 -9.66 -32.89
CA PRO A 120 -38.37 -8.23 -33.15
C PRO A 120 -37.98 -7.88 -34.59
N ARG A 121 -37.47 -8.85 -35.36
CA ARG A 121 -37.09 -8.70 -36.76
C ARG A 121 -38.31 -8.77 -37.70
N CYS A 122 -39.49 -9.11 -37.18
CA CYS A 122 -40.71 -9.20 -37.97
C CYS A 122 -41.34 -7.83 -38.24
N PRO A 123 -41.91 -7.61 -39.45
CA PRO A 123 -42.59 -6.37 -39.79
C PRO A 123 -43.86 -6.21 -38.94
N LYS A 124 -44.08 -5.01 -38.41
CA LYS A 124 -45.31 -4.68 -37.67
C LYS A 124 -46.44 -4.36 -38.65
N PRO A 125 -47.68 -4.85 -38.42
CA PRO A 125 -48.83 -4.41 -39.18
C PRO A 125 -49.00 -2.89 -39.07
N PRO A 126 -49.46 -2.21 -40.15
CA PRO A 126 -49.77 -0.80 -40.09
C PRO A 126 -50.87 -0.55 -39.04
N PRO A 127 -50.84 0.58 -38.31
CA PRO A 127 -51.90 0.92 -37.38
C PRO A 127 -53.24 0.96 -38.10
N THR A 128 -54.22 0.19 -37.61
CA THR A 128 -55.57 0.23 -38.15
C THR A 128 -56.17 1.61 -37.87
N ARG A 129 -56.48 2.34 -38.95
CA ARG A 129 -57.19 3.62 -38.82
C ARG A 129 -58.60 3.31 -38.30
N PRO A 130 -59.12 4.01 -37.28
CA PRO A 130 -60.47 3.79 -36.80
C PRO A 130 -61.48 4.00 -37.95
N PRO A 131 -62.58 3.23 -37.99
CA PRO A 131 -63.59 3.35 -39.03
C PRO A 131 -64.11 4.79 -39.05
N THR A 132 -64.00 5.44 -40.20
CA THR A 132 -64.58 6.78 -40.40
C THR A 132 -66.09 6.61 -40.45
N GLN A 133 -66.80 7.13 -39.44
CA GLN A 133 -68.25 7.13 -39.45
C GLN A 133 -68.76 7.99 -40.62
N PRO A 134 -69.77 7.54 -41.38
CA PRO A 134 -70.34 8.33 -42.46
C PRO A 134 -70.99 9.60 -41.88
N PRO A 135 -70.91 10.74 -42.58
CA PRO A 135 -71.53 11.97 -42.13
C PRO A 135 -73.05 11.81 -42.04
N PRO A 136 -73.72 12.45 -41.05
CA PRO A 136 -75.17 12.38 -40.93
C PRO A 136 -75.83 13.03 -42.15
N GLN A 137 -76.77 12.31 -42.76
CA GLN A 137 -77.52 12.79 -43.91
C GLN A 137 -78.53 13.85 -43.46
N CYS A 138 -78.27 15.12 -43.80
CA CYS A 138 -79.28 16.18 -43.71
C CYS A 138 -80.18 16.12 -44.95
N TYR A 139 -81.46 15.76 -44.74
CA TYR A 139 -82.50 15.85 -45.76
C TYR A 139 -83.13 17.26 -45.70
N PRO A 140 -83.29 17.96 -46.84
CA PRO A 140 -84.05 19.20 -46.89
C PRO A 140 -85.55 18.87 -46.82
N GLY A 141 -86.27 19.64 -46.00
CA GLY A 141 -87.72 19.53 -45.80
C GLY A 141 -88.55 20.14 -46.91
#